data_AF-A0A6C0I3W5-F1
#
_entry.id   AF-A0A6C0I3W5-F1
#
_cell.length_a   1.000
_cell.length_b   1.000
_cell.length_c   1.000
_cell.angle_alpha   90.00
_cell.angle_beta   90.00
_cell.angle_gamma   90.00
#
_symmetry.space_group_name_H-M   'P 1'
#
loop_
_entity.id
_entity.type
_entity.pdbx_description
1 polymer ?
#
loop_
_entity_poly.entity_id
_entity_poly.type
_entity_poly.pdbx_seq_one_letter_code
_entity_poly.pdbx_strand_id
1 'polypeptide(L)'
;MFNYFKKYLVEINIENLLYLGYIFGVTIAFKSPLSSAVLVLEKSLRSKSKKIVSNFIFCCIGILIAYSLVDKSNDIFTSLPVSFTYSASHFLKYSFLAIFCGVLASILFKIMTEMFNTVQNLVTKSKTLLNVIPIFFGFCLAALINNVNGGIEMTGEGITMVNCEFSKTCVYDFKILLGFLVNVILTFISGCSGGHKWVFMSMGGGIGSVYDNFTTLPSTQTIIIGMNSFFSAILGNPISSAFIISSLTNQNYDTLPMLIAMSLISYYSYKHSNKFIDKFTRLPDG
;
A
#
# COMPACT_ATOMS: atom_id res chain seq x y z
N MET A 1 -7.17 19.70 32.34
CA MET A 1 -6.07 19.02 31.60
C MET A 1 -5.78 19.68 30.24
N PHE A 2 -6.78 19.95 29.39
CA PHE A 2 -6.58 20.58 28.06
C PHE A 2 -5.97 22.01 28.09
N ASN A 3 -6.36 22.85 29.06
CA ASN A 3 -5.85 24.22 29.17
C ASN A 3 -4.36 24.32 29.58
N TYR A 4 -3.80 23.30 30.23
CA TYR A 4 -2.39 23.30 30.63
C TYR A 4 -1.47 23.04 29.43
N PHE A 5 -1.88 22.14 28.54
CA PHE A 5 -1.17 21.87 27.28
C PHE A 5 -1.26 23.02 26.28
N LYS A 6 -2.32 23.84 26.32
CA LYS A 6 -2.51 24.94 25.36
C LYS A 6 -1.34 25.95 25.37
N LYS A 7 -0.68 26.16 26.52
CA LYS A 7 0.46 27.06 26.64
C LYS A 7 1.74 26.49 26.00
N TYR A 8 1.93 25.17 26.06
CA TYR A 8 3.08 24.46 25.45
C TYR A 8 2.83 24.04 23.99
N LEU A 9 1.57 23.83 23.59
CA LEU A 9 1.14 23.56 22.21
C LEU A 9 1.44 24.72 21.25
N VAL A 10 1.57 25.95 21.77
CA VAL A 10 1.95 27.12 20.96
C VAL A 10 3.45 27.07 20.60
N GLU A 11 4.29 26.41 21.41
CA GLU A 11 5.72 26.22 21.14
C GLU A 11 6.01 24.97 20.31
N ILE A 12 5.19 23.91 20.45
CA ILE A 12 5.32 22.68 19.66
C ILE A 12 4.54 22.83 18.35
N ASN A 13 5.26 22.99 17.24
CA ASN A 13 4.67 23.03 15.91
C ASN A 13 3.91 21.70 15.62
N ILE A 14 2.62 21.79 15.29
CA ILE A 14 1.76 20.64 14.96
C ILE A 14 2.38 19.80 13.85
N GLU A 15 3.06 20.46 12.90
CA GLU A 15 3.78 19.79 11.81
C GLU A 15 4.85 18.82 12.32
N ASN A 16 5.65 19.23 13.31
CA ASN A 16 6.72 18.41 13.89
C ASN A 16 6.12 17.19 14.61
N LEU A 17 5.00 17.39 15.32
CA LEU A 17 4.28 16.31 16.00
C LEU A 17 3.68 15.31 15.00
N LEU A 18 3.15 15.79 13.87
CA LEU A 18 2.67 14.94 12.79
C LEU A 18 3.80 14.11 12.19
N TYR A 19 4.97 14.71 11.93
CA TYR A 19 6.13 13.96 11.44
C TYR A 19 6.64 12.93 12.44
N LEU A 20 6.71 13.27 13.73
CA LEU A 20 6.98 12.30 14.80
C LEU A 20 6.01 11.13 14.76
N GLY A 21 4.70 11.39 14.66
CA GLY A 21 3.69 10.34 14.49
C GLY A 21 3.95 9.44 13.28
N TYR A 22 4.33 10.02 12.13
CA TYR A 22 4.73 9.23 10.96
C TYR A 22 5.95 8.35 11.22
N ILE A 23 6.98 8.87 11.89
CA ILE A 23 8.20 8.13 12.20
C ILE A 23 7.92 6.93 13.08
N PHE A 24 7.21 7.13 14.19
CA PHE A 24 6.85 6.06 15.10
C PHE A 24 5.98 5.02 14.38
N GLY A 25 4.92 5.46 13.69
CA GLY A 25 4.00 4.55 13.01
C GLY A 25 4.68 3.74 11.91
N VAL A 26 5.54 4.34 11.09
CA VAL A 26 6.21 3.66 9.97
C VAL A 26 7.36 2.77 10.45
N THR A 27 8.18 3.24 11.40
CA THR A 27 9.29 2.45 11.93
C THR A 27 8.79 1.20 12.64
N ILE A 28 7.72 1.31 13.44
CA ILE A 28 7.14 0.17 14.15
C ILE A 28 6.41 -0.76 13.19
N ALA A 29 5.55 -0.25 12.31
CA ALA A 29 4.77 -1.09 11.41
C ALA A 29 5.66 -1.81 10.38
N PHE A 30 6.60 -1.11 9.77
CA PHE A 30 7.40 -1.66 8.66
C PHE A 30 8.81 -2.08 9.07
N LYS A 31 9.12 -2.07 10.38
CA LYS A 31 10.44 -2.40 10.95
C LYS A 31 11.61 -1.65 10.30
N SER A 32 11.36 -0.46 9.75
CA SER A 32 12.30 0.22 8.84
C SER A 32 12.49 1.71 9.19
N PRO A 33 13.54 2.04 9.95
CA PRO A 33 13.81 3.43 10.34
C PRO A 33 14.18 4.29 9.13
N LEU A 34 14.95 3.76 8.18
CA LEU A 34 15.38 4.50 6.99
C LEU A 34 14.19 4.92 6.12
N SER A 35 13.22 4.01 5.92
CA SER A 35 11.99 4.30 5.20
C SER A 35 11.17 5.43 5.85
N SER A 36 11.15 5.47 7.18
CA SER A 36 10.45 6.52 7.93
C SER A 36 11.11 7.90 7.73
N ALA A 37 12.44 7.95 7.69
CA ALA A 37 13.19 9.17 7.42
C ALA A 37 12.90 9.70 6.01
N VAL A 38 12.96 8.82 5.02
CA VAL A 38 12.66 9.14 3.61
C VAL A 38 11.22 9.63 3.46
N LEU A 39 10.25 9.03 4.17
CA LEU A 39 8.85 9.48 4.14
C LEU A 39 8.66 10.88 4.71
N VAL A 40 9.28 11.19 5.84
CA VAL A 40 9.20 12.54 6.40
C VAL A 40 9.87 13.55 5.47
N LEU A 41 11.02 13.22 4.89
CA LEU A 41 11.69 14.08 3.91
C LEU A 41 10.81 14.32 2.68
N GLU A 42 10.28 13.26 2.06
CA GLU A 42 9.45 13.35 0.86
C GLU A 42 8.17 14.17 1.12
N LYS A 43 7.52 13.98 2.28
CA LYS A 43 6.34 14.77 2.68
C LYS A 43 6.69 16.22 3.01
N SER A 44 7.82 16.46 3.67
CA SER A 44 8.29 17.81 4.02
C SER A 44 8.61 18.62 2.76
N LEU A 45 9.26 18.00 1.76
CA LEU A 45 9.52 18.60 0.45
C LEU A 45 8.23 18.89 -0.31
N ARG A 46 7.29 17.93 -0.33
CA ARG A 46 6.02 18.06 -1.05
C ARG A 46 5.10 19.12 -0.44
N SER A 47 5.09 19.27 0.88
CA SER A 47 4.33 20.31 1.58
C SER A 47 4.97 21.70 1.52
N LYS A 48 6.18 21.83 0.93
CA LYS A 48 6.97 23.06 0.87
C LYS A 48 7.19 23.68 2.25
N SER A 49 7.48 22.84 3.25
CA SER A 49 7.66 23.31 4.62
C SER A 49 8.84 24.29 4.72
N LYS A 50 8.67 25.38 5.48
CA LYS A 50 9.76 26.35 5.73
C LYS A 50 10.75 25.87 6.80
N LYS A 51 10.50 24.72 7.44
CA LYS A 51 11.20 24.22 8.64
C LYS A 51 11.79 22.81 8.46
N ILE A 52 12.23 22.47 7.25
CA ILE A 52 12.78 21.16 6.88
C ILE A 52 13.86 20.70 7.87
N VAL A 53 14.78 21.58 8.26
CA VAL A 53 15.90 21.26 9.17
C VAL A 53 15.42 20.87 10.57
N SER A 54 14.47 21.62 11.14
CA SER A 54 13.90 21.30 12.45
C SER A 54 13.17 19.96 12.41
N ASN A 55 12.37 19.72 11.36
CA ASN A 55 11.65 18.47 11.16
C ASN A 55 12.61 17.26 11.09
N PHE A 56 13.77 17.43 10.46
CA PHE A 56 14.78 16.39 10.35
C PHE A 56 15.45 16.04 11.69
N ILE A 57 15.71 17.03 12.55
CA ILE A 57 16.28 16.78 13.88
C ILE A 57 15.31 15.96 14.75
N PHE A 58 14.03 16.36 14.79
CA PHE A 58 12.98 15.57 15.45
C PHE A 58 12.86 14.17 14.82
N CYS A 59 13.12 14.05 13.53
CA CYS A 59 13.14 12.78 12.83
C CYS A 59 14.20 11.82 13.38
N CYS A 60 15.44 12.29 13.50
CA CYS A 60 16.54 11.48 14.04
C CYS A 60 16.25 10.99 15.47
N ILE A 61 15.73 11.87 16.34
CA ILE A 61 15.40 11.50 17.72
C ILE A 61 14.26 10.48 17.75
N GLY A 62 13.19 10.73 16.99
CA GLY A 62 12.04 9.83 16.91
C GLY A 62 12.42 8.44 16.41
N ILE A 63 13.33 8.36 15.43
CA ILE A 63 13.81 7.09 14.88
C ILE A 63 14.54 6.27 15.94
N LEU A 64 15.44 6.89 16.72
CA LEU A 64 16.19 6.19 17.77
C LEU A 64 15.26 5.55 18.80
N ILE A 65 14.21 6.27 19.21
CA ILE A 65 13.23 5.78 20.18
C ILE A 65 12.29 4.75 19.54
N ALA A 66 11.80 5.01 18.33
CA ALA A 66 10.89 4.07 17.66
C ALA A 66 11.60 2.74 17.37
N TYR A 67 12.86 2.79 16.95
CA TYR A 67 13.64 1.59 16.63
C TYR A 67 13.93 0.71 17.85
N SER A 68 14.03 1.29 19.05
CA SER A 68 14.18 0.50 20.28
C SER A 68 12.91 -0.28 20.65
N LEU A 69 11.75 0.13 20.14
CA LEU A 69 10.45 -0.53 20.34
C LEU A 69 10.11 -1.55 19.25
N VAL A 70 10.90 -1.60 18.17
CA VAL A 70 10.66 -2.54 17.07
C VAL A 70 10.96 -3.96 17.54
N ASP A 71 9.98 -4.85 17.40
CA ASP A 71 10.22 -6.27 17.54
C ASP A 71 11.09 -6.77 16.38
N LYS A 72 12.27 -7.28 16.73
CA LYS A 72 13.27 -7.81 15.79
C LYS A 72 13.01 -9.26 15.40
N SER A 73 11.88 -9.83 15.81
CA SER A 73 11.40 -11.12 15.34
C SER A 73 11.22 -11.14 13.80
N ASN A 74 11.06 -12.36 13.25
CA ASN A 74 10.96 -12.73 11.84
C ASN A 74 10.56 -11.64 10.82
N ASP A 75 11.19 -11.72 9.64
CA ASP A 75 10.86 -10.91 8.48
C ASP A 75 9.39 -11.13 8.06
N ILE A 76 8.73 -10.03 7.67
CA ILE A 76 7.33 -10.05 7.27
C ILE A 76 7.17 -10.75 5.92
N PHE A 77 8.03 -10.41 4.97
CA PHE A 77 8.14 -11.10 3.70
C PHE A 77 9.44 -11.90 3.61
N THR A 78 9.35 -13.14 3.15
CA THR A 78 10.45 -14.13 3.16
C THR A 78 11.13 -14.28 1.79
N SER A 79 11.23 -13.18 1.04
CA SER A 79 11.90 -13.18 -0.26
C SER A 79 13.42 -13.26 -0.13
N LEU A 80 14.04 -14.04 -1.02
CA LEU A 80 15.50 -14.04 -1.19
C LEU A 80 15.96 -12.72 -1.83
N PRO A 81 17.18 -12.23 -1.52
CA PRO A 81 17.72 -11.03 -2.12
C PRO A 81 17.94 -11.24 -3.63
N VAL A 82 17.49 -10.28 -4.43
CA VAL A 82 17.51 -10.36 -5.89
C VAL A 82 18.40 -9.27 -6.48
N SER A 83 19.08 -9.58 -7.59
CA SER A 83 19.79 -8.61 -8.42
C SER A 83 19.01 -8.32 -9.69
N PHE A 84 18.74 -7.03 -9.97
CA PHE A 84 18.08 -6.61 -11.19
C PHE A 84 19.10 -6.46 -12.32
N THR A 85 18.79 -7.02 -13.48
CA THR A 85 19.55 -6.80 -14.71
C THR A 85 19.05 -5.53 -15.40
N TYR A 86 19.93 -4.55 -15.60
CA TYR A 86 19.63 -3.25 -16.21
C TYR A 86 19.55 -3.29 -17.75
N SER A 87 18.91 -4.32 -18.31
CA SER A 87 18.64 -4.39 -19.74
C SER A 87 17.42 -3.55 -20.11
N ALA A 88 17.48 -2.84 -21.23
CA ALA A 88 16.36 -2.01 -21.73
C ALA A 88 15.07 -2.81 -21.91
N SER A 89 15.17 -4.08 -22.33
CA SER A 89 14.00 -4.98 -22.47
C SER A 89 13.34 -5.27 -21.13
N HIS A 90 14.15 -5.56 -20.10
CA HIS A 90 13.64 -5.80 -18.74
C HIS A 90 12.98 -4.52 -18.19
N PHE A 91 13.64 -3.37 -18.36
CA PHE A 91 13.10 -2.08 -17.90
C PHE A 91 11.73 -1.76 -18.51
N LEU A 92 11.54 -2.01 -19.81
CA LEU A 92 10.26 -1.81 -20.48
C LEU A 92 9.17 -2.75 -19.95
N LYS A 93 9.48 -4.04 -19.78
CA LYS A 93 8.53 -5.02 -19.21
C LYS A 93 8.12 -4.65 -17.78
N TYR A 94 9.05 -4.18 -16.96
CA TYR A 94 8.74 -3.70 -15.61
C TYR A 94 7.94 -2.40 -15.61
N SER A 95 8.24 -1.49 -16.55
CA SER A 95 7.49 -0.24 -16.71
C SER A 95 6.02 -0.52 -17.08
N PHE A 96 5.77 -1.52 -17.93
CA PHE A 96 4.41 -1.93 -18.28
C PHE A 96 3.64 -2.43 -17.05
N LEU A 97 4.26 -3.29 -16.23
CA LEU A 97 3.69 -3.74 -14.96
C LEU A 97 3.41 -2.57 -14.02
N ALA A 98 4.34 -1.61 -13.90
CA ALA A 98 4.16 -0.43 -13.05
C ALA A 98 3.01 0.46 -13.51
N ILE A 99 2.87 0.70 -14.82
CA ILE A 99 1.75 1.45 -15.40
C ILE A 99 0.43 0.74 -15.09
N PHE A 100 0.37 -0.57 -15.32
CA PHE A 100 -0.81 -1.39 -15.07
C PHE A 100 -1.22 -1.34 -13.60
N CYS A 101 -0.28 -1.53 -12.67
CA CYS A 101 -0.54 -1.40 -11.23
C CYS A 101 -1.07 0.00 -10.86
N GLY A 102 -0.51 1.07 -11.44
CA GLY A 102 -0.95 2.44 -11.18
C GLY A 102 -2.38 2.72 -11.67
N VAL A 103 -2.73 2.25 -12.87
CA VAL A 103 -4.10 2.37 -13.41
C VAL A 103 -5.09 1.55 -12.56
N LEU A 104 -4.74 0.29 -12.27
CA LEU A 104 -5.60 -0.59 -11.49
C LEU A 104 -5.85 -0.04 -10.08
N ALA A 105 -4.82 0.49 -9.42
CA ALA A 105 -4.94 1.15 -8.11
C ALA A 105 -5.88 2.37 -8.19
N SER A 106 -5.83 3.16 -9.26
CA SER A 106 -6.71 4.31 -9.46
C SER A 106 -8.17 3.89 -9.61
N ILE A 107 -8.44 2.86 -10.40
CA ILE A 107 -9.79 2.32 -10.61
C ILE A 107 -10.32 1.75 -9.29
N LEU A 108 -9.53 0.90 -8.63
CA LEU A 108 -9.90 0.26 -7.38
C LEU A 108 -10.25 1.29 -6.29
N PHE A 109 -9.38 2.28 -6.08
CA PHE A 109 -9.57 3.28 -5.04
C PHE A 109 -10.82 4.14 -5.29
N LYS A 110 -11.11 4.46 -6.56
CA LYS A 110 -12.33 5.17 -6.95
C LYS A 110 -13.58 4.34 -6.64
N ILE A 111 -13.62 3.09 -7.08
CA ILE A 111 -14.73 2.16 -6.83
C ILE A 111 -14.98 2.03 -5.32
N MET A 112 -13.92 1.76 -4.56
CA MET A 112 -13.99 1.63 -3.09
C MET A 112 -14.56 2.90 -2.45
N THR A 113 -14.11 4.09 -2.86
CA THR A 113 -14.58 5.36 -2.31
C THR A 113 -16.04 5.65 -2.66
N GLU A 114 -16.45 5.44 -3.92
CA GLU A 114 -17.83 5.67 -4.36
C GLU A 114 -18.81 4.70 -3.68
N MET A 115 -18.45 3.42 -3.62
CA MET A 115 -19.28 2.41 -2.94
C MET A 115 -19.35 2.67 -1.43
N PHE A 116 -18.23 3.04 -0.80
CA PHE A 116 -18.22 3.40 0.62
C PHE A 116 -19.10 4.62 0.91
N ASN A 117 -19.01 5.69 0.11
CA ASN A 117 -19.87 6.86 0.27
C ASN A 117 -21.34 6.52 0.09
N THR A 118 -21.67 5.65 -0.89
CA THR A 118 -23.04 5.17 -1.11
C THR A 118 -23.57 4.42 0.11
N VAL A 119 -22.77 3.51 0.66
CA VAL A 119 -23.12 2.76 1.87
C VAL A 119 -23.23 3.67 3.09
N GLN A 120 -22.31 4.63 3.26
CA GLN A 120 -22.36 5.59 4.35
C GLN A 120 -23.61 6.49 4.27
N ASN A 121 -24.02 6.90 3.07
CA ASN A 121 -25.27 7.63 2.85
C ASN A 121 -26.52 6.80 3.18
N LEU A 122 -26.47 5.48 3.00
CA LEU A 122 -27.56 4.58 3.40
C LEU A 122 -27.59 4.36 4.92
N VAL A 123 -26.43 4.14 5.55
CA VAL A 123 -26.29 3.95 7.00
C VAL A 123 -26.70 5.20 7.78
N THR A 124 -26.33 6.39 7.31
CA THR A 124 -26.71 7.66 7.97
C THR A 124 -28.22 7.90 7.96
N LYS A 125 -28.95 7.37 6.97
CA LYS A 125 -30.41 7.45 6.88
C LYS A 125 -31.13 6.45 7.79
N SER A 126 -30.50 5.34 8.16
CA SER A 126 -31.11 4.34 9.04
C SER A 126 -30.09 3.65 9.96
N LYS A 127 -30.27 3.82 11.28
CA LYS A 127 -29.43 3.18 12.29
C LYS A 127 -29.49 1.65 12.25
N THR A 128 -30.56 1.05 11.75
CA THR A 128 -30.66 -0.42 11.64
C THR A 128 -29.76 -0.98 10.55
N LEU A 129 -29.49 -0.21 9.48
CA LEU A 129 -28.60 -0.61 8.39
C LEU A 129 -27.14 -0.68 8.82
N LEU A 130 -26.76 0.03 9.89
CA LEU A 130 -25.40 -0.02 10.45
C LEU A 130 -25.00 -1.44 10.84
N ASN A 131 -25.92 -2.22 11.41
CA ASN A 131 -25.64 -3.60 11.83
C ASN A 131 -25.88 -4.62 10.72
N VAL A 132 -26.83 -4.38 9.82
CA VAL A 132 -27.20 -5.33 8.76
C VAL A 132 -26.16 -5.39 7.65
N ILE A 133 -25.56 -4.25 7.30
CA ILE A 133 -24.63 -4.16 6.17
C ILE A 133 -23.34 -4.99 6.39
N PRO A 134 -22.67 -4.93 7.56
CA PRO A 134 -21.53 -5.80 7.83
C PRO A 134 -21.90 -7.30 7.81
N ILE A 135 -23.09 -7.67 8.29
CA ILE A 135 -23.57 -9.05 8.28
C ILE A 135 -23.78 -9.53 6.83
N PHE A 136 -24.43 -8.71 6.00
CA PHE A 136 -24.68 -9.04 4.60
C PHE A 136 -23.37 -9.22 3.82
N PHE A 137 -22.43 -8.27 3.95
CA PHE A 137 -21.13 -8.38 3.29
C PHE A 137 -20.29 -9.55 3.83
N GLY A 138 -20.38 -9.84 5.13
CA GLY A 138 -19.78 -11.04 5.72
C GLY A 138 -20.34 -12.33 5.13
N PHE A 139 -21.65 -12.39 4.88
CA PHE A 139 -22.29 -13.53 4.23
C PHE A 139 -21.87 -13.67 2.75
N CYS A 140 -21.85 -12.56 2.00
CA CYS A 140 -21.34 -12.55 0.63
C CYS A 140 -19.88 -13.04 0.55
N LEU A 141 -19.05 -12.61 1.51
CA LEU A 141 -17.67 -13.04 1.59
C LEU A 141 -17.55 -14.54 1.89
N ALA A 142 -18.32 -15.06 2.85
CA ALA A 142 -18.37 -16.49 3.15
C ALA A 142 -18.79 -17.32 1.93
N ALA A 143 -19.78 -16.83 1.15
CA ALA A 143 -20.21 -17.48 -0.09
C ALA A 143 -19.11 -17.46 -1.17
N LEU A 144 -18.36 -16.37 -1.30
CA LEU A 144 -17.21 -16.29 -2.22
C LEU A 144 -16.11 -17.29 -1.84
N ILE A 145 -15.78 -17.38 -0.56
CA ILE A 145 -14.76 -18.30 -0.04
C ILE A 145 -15.14 -19.76 -0.34
N ASN A 146 -16.41 -20.12 -0.18
CA ASN A 146 -16.88 -21.48 -0.42
C ASN A 146 -16.94 -21.87 -1.92
N ASN A 147 -17.15 -20.88 -2.81
CA ASN A 147 -17.28 -21.12 -4.24
C ASN A 147 -15.94 -21.27 -4.97
N VAL A 148 -14.83 -20.83 -4.37
CA VAL A 148 -13.50 -20.92 -4.98
C VAL A 148 -12.66 -21.94 -4.25
N ASN A 149 -12.16 -22.95 -4.97
CA ASN A 149 -11.20 -23.91 -4.43
C ASN A 149 -9.96 -23.15 -3.96
N GLY A 150 -9.61 -23.28 -2.68
CA GLY A 150 -8.55 -22.48 -2.05
C GLY A 150 -8.99 -21.10 -1.55
N GLY A 151 -10.30 -20.80 -1.49
CA GLY A 151 -10.83 -19.48 -1.16
C GLY A 151 -10.41 -18.93 0.22
N ILE A 152 -9.93 -19.77 1.13
CA ILE A 152 -9.34 -19.33 2.42
C ILE A 152 -8.12 -18.43 2.19
N GLU A 153 -7.34 -18.69 1.13
CA GLU A 153 -6.16 -17.92 0.75
C GLU A 153 -6.48 -16.49 0.31
N MET A 154 -7.75 -16.21 0.00
CA MET A 154 -8.24 -14.87 -0.32
C MET A 154 -8.51 -14.01 0.92
N THR A 155 -8.30 -14.53 2.13
CA THR A 155 -8.64 -13.84 3.38
C THR A 155 -7.42 -13.22 4.07
N GLY A 156 -7.68 -12.28 4.97
CA GLY A 156 -6.63 -11.59 5.73
C GLY A 156 -5.83 -10.59 4.90
N GLU A 157 -4.56 -10.41 5.25
CA GLU A 157 -3.66 -9.41 4.65
C GLU A 157 -3.01 -9.86 3.33
N GLY A 158 -3.16 -11.15 2.97
CA GLY A 158 -2.55 -11.76 1.78
C GLY A 158 -1.04 -12.00 1.86
N ILE A 159 -0.39 -11.70 2.99
CA ILE A 159 1.07 -11.89 3.18
C ILE A 159 1.46 -13.36 3.03
N THR A 160 0.66 -14.27 3.57
CA THR A 160 0.88 -15.71 3.51
C THR A 160 0.99 -16.21 2.08
N MET A 161 0.14 -15.72 1.18
CA MET A 161 0.15 -16.10 -0.23
C MET A 161 1.37 -15.57 -0.97
N VAL A 162 1.75 -14.33 -0.73
CA VAL A 162 2.97 -13.77 -1.32
C VAL A 162 4.21 -14.50 -0.81
N ASN A 163 4.26 -14.85 0.47
CA ASN A 163 5.37 -15.63 1.04
C ASN A 163 5.41 -17.05 0.48
N CYS A 164 4.26 -17.69 0.31
CA CYS A 164 4.16 -19.02 -0.28
C CYS A 164 4.64 -19.05 -1.73
N GLU A 165 4.37 -17.98 -2.49
CA GLU A 165 4.89 -17.78 -3.84
C GLU A 165 6.41 -17.53 -3.82
N PHE A 166 6.93 -16.73 -2.88
CA PHE A 166 8.37 -16.54 -2.71
C PHE A 166 9.11 -17.84 -2.37
N SER A 167 8.53 -18.70 -1.53
CA SER A 167 9.06 -20.04 -1.22
C SER A 167 8.81 -21.08 -2.32
N LYS A 168 8.08 -20.72 -3.39
CA LYS A 168 7.66 -21.63 -4.48
C LYS A 168 6.90 -22.86 -4.00
N THR A 169 6.19 -22.74 -2.88
CA THR A 169 5.41 -23.84 -2.27
C THR A 169 3.96 -23.89 -2.78
N CYS A 170 3.49 -22.83 -3.42
CA CYS A 170 2.22 -22.76 -4.13
C CYS A 170 2.37 -21.90 -5.39
N VAL A 171 1.30 -21.81 -6.17
CA VAL A 171 1.19 -20.98 -7.36
C VAL A 171 0.03 -20.02 -7.18
N TYR A 172 0.30 -18.72 -7.27
CA TYR A 172 -0.72 -17.69 -7.19
C TYR A 172 -1.55 -17.62 -8.48
N ASP A 173 -2.76 -18.17 -8.45
CA ASP A 173 -3.65 -18.21 -9.62
C ASP A 173 -4.42 -16.88 -9.81
N PHE A 174 -4.79 -16.58 -11.05
CA PHE A 174 -5.60 -15.42 -11.42
C PHE A 174 -6.98 -15.41 -10.75
N LYS A 175 -7.57 -16.59 -10.53
CA LYS A 175 -8.85 -16.72 -9.79
C LYS A 175 -8.71 -16.27 -8.34
N ILE A 176 -7.59 -16.61 -7.71
CA ILE A 176 -7.29 -16.21 -6.32
C ILE A 176 -7.10 -14.69 -6.26
N LEU A 177 -6.35 -14.12 -7.21
CA LEU A 177 -6.18 -12.67 -7.34
C LEU A 177 -7.51 -11.92 -7.42
N LEU A 178 -8.40 -12.36 -8.31
CA LEU A 178 -9.71 -11.74 -8.50
C LEU A 178 -10.58 -11.87 -7.27
N GLY A 179 -10.60 -13.03 -6.62
CA GLY A 179 -11.34 -13.23 -5.37
C GLY A 179 -10.80 -12.37 -4.23
N PHE A 180 -9.48 -12.24 -4.12
CA PHE A 180 -8.83 -11.35 -3.15
C PHE A 180 -9.23 -9.89 -3.39
N LEU A 181 -9.19 -9.44 -4.64
CA LEU A 181 -9.65 -8.12 -5.07
C LEU A 181 -11.10 -7.81 -4.63
N VAL A 182 -12.01 -8.74 -4.90
CA VAL A 182 -13.41 -8.62 -4.51
C VAL A 182 -13.56 -8.60 -3.00
N ASN A 183 -12.84 -9.46 -2.27
CA ASN A 183 -12.85 -9.48 -0.81
C ASN A 183 -12.43 -8.11 -0.22
N VAL A 184 -11.37 -7.51 -0.75
CA VAL A 184 -10.89 -6.20 -0.29
C VAL A 184 -11.94 -5.11 -0.49
N ILE A 185 -12.64 -5.13 -1.63
CA ILE A 185 -13.73 -4.20 -1.90
C ILE A 185 -14.87 -4.39 -0.89
N LEU A 186 -15.33 -5.64 -0.69
CA LEU A 186 -16.43 -5.95 0.22
C LEU A 186 -16.10 -5.57 1.68
N THR A 187 -14.89 -5.89 2.13
CA THR A 187 -14.42 -5.60 3.50
C THR A 187 -14.26 -4.09 3.74
N PHE A 188 -13.83 -3.34 2.72
CA PHE A 188 -13.72 -1.89 2.83
C PHE A 188 -15.10 -1.22 2.93
N ILE A 189 -16.05 -1.66 2.09
CA ILE A 189 -17.40 -1.09 2.04
C ILE A 189 -18.19 -1.44 3.30
N SER A 190 -17.96 -2.61 3.89
CA SER A 190 -18.60 -3.00 5.15
C SER A 190 -18.17 -2.14 6.34
N GLY A 191 -17.19 -1.25 6.19
CA GLY A 191 -16.68 -0.39 7.24
C GLY A 191 -15.77 -1.11 8.25
N CYS A 192 -15.26 -2.29 7.90
CA CYS A 192 -14.31 -3.01 8.73
C CYS A 192 -12.96 -2.28 8.73
N SER A 193 -12.54 -1.80 9.90
CA SER A 193 -11.25 -1.10 10.07
C SER A 193 -10.07 -2.09 10.03
N GLY A 194 -9.63 -2.48 8.83
CA GLY A 194 -8.45 -3.34 8.62
C GLY A 194 -7.15 -2.59 8.30
N GLY A 195 -6.01 -3.27 8.43
CA GLY A 195 -4.67 -2.79 8.05
C GLY A 195 -4.45 -2.80 6.53
N HIS A 196 -5.08 -1.86 5.81
CA HIS A 196 -5.11 -1.83 4.34
C HIS A 196 -3.75 -1.80 3.63
N LYS A 197 -2.70 -1.31 4.29
CA LYS A 197 -1.38 -1.14 3.64
C LYS A 197 -0.77 -2.48 3.22
N TRP A 198 -0.84 -3.49 4.09
CA TRP A 198 -0.35 -4.84 3.78
C TRP A 198 -1.16 -5.49 2.67
N VAL A 199 -2.48 -5.35 2.74
CA VAL A 199 -3.42 -5.82 1.71
C VAL A 199 -3.03 -5.28 0.33
N PHE A 200 -2.76 -3.97 0.22
CA PHE A 200 -2.37 -3.37 -1.06
C PHE A 200 -0.98 -3.83 -1.52
N MET A 201 -0.03 -4.03 -0.62
CA MET A 201 1.27 -4.64 -0.99
C MET A 201 1.05 -6.04 -1.55
N SER A 202 0.33 -6.89 -0.82
CA SER A 202 0.07 -8.28 -1.20
C SER A 202 -0.71 -8.37 -2.51
N MET A 203 -1.65 -7.46 -2.73
CA MET A 203 -2.37 -7.35 -4.00
C MET A 203 -1.43 -7.03 -5.15
N GLY A 204 -0.50 -6.08 -4.97
CA GLY A 204 0.56 -5.81 -5.94
C GLY A 204 1.46 -7.03 -6.20
N GLY A 205 1.77 -7.79 -5.15
CA GLY A 205 2.53 -9.04 -5.26
C GLY A 205 1.81 -10.11 -6.08
N GLY A 206 0.51 -10.30 -5.85
CA GLY A 206 -0.32 -11.19 -6.67
C GLY A 206 -0.35 -10.77 -8.14
N ILE A 207 -0.48 -9.47 -8.43
CA ILE A 207 -0.44 -8.96 -9.82
C ILE A 207 0.92 -9.28 -10.45
N GLY A 208 2.01 -9.10 -9.69
CA GLY A 208 3.36 -9.42 -10.15
C GLY A 208 3.58 -10.91 -10.43
N SER A 209 3.01 -11.80 -9.60
CA SER A 209 3.06 -13.26 -9.84
C SER A 209 2.29 -13.64 -11.10
N VAL A 210 1.05 -13.16 -11.27
CA VAL A 210 0.27 -13.43 -12.50
C VAL A 210 0.98 -12.88 -13.73
N TYR A 211 1.61 -11.70 -13.63
CA TYR A 211 2.34 -11.09 -14.73
C TYR A 211 3.57 -11.90 -15.17
N ASP A 212 4.20 -12.63 -14.25
CA ASP A 212 5.35 -13.46 -14.59
C ASP A 212 4.97 -14.55 -15.60
N ASN A 213 3.77 -15.14 -15.49
CA ASN A 213 3.29 -16.15 -16.43
C ASN A 213 3.20 -15.65 -17.89
N PHE A 214 3.13 -14.34 -18.10
CA PHE A 214 3.08 -13.71 -19.43
C PHE A 214 4.42 -13.14 -19.89
N THR A 215 5.46 -13.20 -19.05
CA THR A 215 6.77 -12.65 -19.36
C THR A 215 7.89 -13.65 -19.11
N THR A 216 9.09 -13.33 -19.56
CA THR A 216 10.29 -14.14 -19.32
C THR A 216 11.12 -13.59 -18.16
N LEU A 217 10.48 -12.82 -17.28
CA LEU A 217 11.15 -12.18 -16.16
C LEU A 217 11.28 -13.18 -15.00
N PRO A 218 12.10 -12.90 -13.97
CA PRO A 218 12.11 -13.73 -12.79
C PRO A 218 10.91 -13.41 -11.89
N SER A 219 10.16 -14.44 -11.46
CA SER A 219 8.97 -14.31 -10.59
C SER A 219 9.17 -13.41 -9.38
N THR A 220 10.27 -13.59 -8.64
CA THR A 220 10.54 -12.77 -7.43
C THR A 220 10.70 -11.29 -7.78
N GLN A 221 11.27 -10.96 -8.95
CA GLN A 221 11.45 -9.58 -9.40
C GLN A 221 10.13 -8.92 -9.77
N THR A 222 9.25 -9.63 -10.50
CA THR A 222 7.93 -9.12 -10.88
C THR A 222 7.03 -8.95 -9.67
N ILE A 223 7.05 -9.87 -8.71
CA ILE A 223 6.30 -9.77 -7.44
C ILE A 223 6.74 -8.52 -6.68
N ILE A 224 8.04 -8.33 -6.41
CA ILE A 224 8.54 -7.17 -5.66
C ILE A 224 8.21 -5.85 -6.38
N ILE A 225 8.37 -5.81 -7.70
CA ILE A 225 8.01 -4.63 -8.50
C ILE A 225 6.50 -4.37 -8.48
N GLY A 226 5.68 -5.41 -8.54
CA GLY A 226 4.23 -5.34 -8.43
C GLY A 226 3.80 -4.78 -7.08
N MET A 227 4.34 -5.32 -5.98
CA MET A 227 4.13 -4.84 -4.60
C MET A 227 4.47 -3.35 -4.49
N ASN A 228 5.67 -2.96 -4.91
CA ASN A 228 6.14 -1.58 -4.84
C ASN A 228 5.33 -0.63 -5.72
N SER A 229 5.02 -1.02 -6.96
CA SER A 229 4.28 -0.18 -7.90
C SER A 229 2.86 0.07 -7.40
N PHE A 230 2.15 -0.98 -6.96
CA PHE A 230 0.78 -0.83 -6.47
C PHE A 230 0.73 -0.07 -5.15
N PHE A 231 1.61 -0.38 -4.21
CA PHE A 231 1.70 0.32 -2.94
C PHE A 231 2.08 1.80 -3.11
N SER A 232 3.00 2.11 -4.04
CA SER A 232 3.40 3.49 -4.34
C SER A 232 2.25 4.37 -4.81
N ALA A 233 1.42 3.84 -5.71
CA ALA A 233 0.26 4.55 -6.25
C ALA A 233 -0.71 4.98 -5.14
N ILE A 234 -0.97 4.08 -4.18
CA ILE A 234 -1.90 4.31 -3.07
C ILE A 234 -1.27 5.16 -1.95
N LEU A 235 -0.01 4.88 -1.60
CA LEU A 235 0.71 5.63 -0.56
C LEU A 235 0.94 7.08 -0.99
N GLY A 236 1.09 7.33 -2.29
CA GLY A 236 1.32 8.65 -2.87
C GLY A 236 2.70 9.24 -2.53
N ASN A 237 3.65 8.43 -2.07
CA ASN A 237 5.03 8.81 -1.76
C ASN A 237 5.98 7.77 -2.41
N PRO A 238 6.31 7.94 -3.70
CA PRO A 238 7.00 6.93 -4.50
C PRO A 238 8.42 6.59 -4.05
N ILE A 239 9.18 7.55 -3.53
CA ILE A 239 10.54 7.24 -3.05
C ILE A 239 10.43 6.42 -1.78
N SER A 240 9.58 6.84 -0.86
CA SER A 240 9.34 6.16 0.41
C SER A 240 8.82 4.74 0.24
N SER A 241 7.90 4.52 -0.71
CA SER A 241 7.37 3.17 -0.97
C SER A 241 8.48 2.20 -1.38
N ALA A 242 9.45 2.64 -2.18
CA ALA A 242 10.57 1.81 -2.61
C ALA A 242 11.45 1.37 -1.43
N PHE A 243 11.78 2.29 -0.52
CA PHE A 243 12.51 1.96 0.70
C PHE A 243 11.71 1.02 1.62
N ILE A 244 10.40 1.26 1.77
CA ILE A 244 9.52 0.40 2.57
C ILE A 244 9.55 -1.03 2.01
N ILE A 245 9.30 -1.21 0.73
CA ILE A 245 9.30 -2.55 0.12
C ILE A 245 10.68 -3.19 0.20
N SER A 246 11.76 -2.47 -0.15
CA SER A 246 13.12 -2.99 -0.09
C SER A 246 13.47 -3.51 1.30
N SER A 247 13.08 -2.79 2.37
CA SER A 247 13.34 -3.24 3.74
C SER A 247 12.46 -4.41 4.19
N LEU A 248 11.18 -4.42 3.81
CA LEU A 248 10.25 -5.50 4.14
C LEU A 248 10.57 -6.82 3.45
N THR A 249 11.14 -6.74 2.24
CA THR A 249 11.54 -7.88 1.42
C THR A 249 13.03 -8.22 1.59
N ASN A 250 13.71 -7.59 2.55
CA ASN A 250 15.12 -7.79 2.87
C ASN A 250 16.06 -7.74 1.64
N GLN A 251 15.81 -6.75 0.76
CA GLN A 251 16.54 -6.57 -0.49
C GLN A 251 17.75 -5.66 -0.31
N ASN A 252 18.79 -5.93 -1.09
CA ASN A 252 19.99 -5.10 -1.12
C ASN A 252 19.68 -3.69 -1.67
N TYR A 253 20.46 -2.70 -1.22
CA TYR A 253 20.31 -1.31 -1.65
C TYR A 253 20.51 -1.10 -3.16
N ASP A 254 21.20 -2.02 -3.84
CA ASP A 254 21.39 -2.00 -5.29
C ASP A 254 20.07 -2.12 -6.08
N THR A 255 19.01 -2.61 -5.45
CA THR A 255 17.67 -2.73 -6.04
C THR A 255 16.89 -1.41 -6.03
N LEU A 256 17.27 -0.47 -5.16
CA LEU A 256 16.53 0.78 -4.94
C LEU A 256 16.34 1.63 -6.19
N PRO A 257 17.35 1.85 -7.07
CA PRO A 257 17.15 2.67 -8.26
C PRO A 257 16.03 2.15 -9.15
N MET A 258 15.95 0.82 -9.30
CA MET A 258 14.90 0.18 -10.09
C MET A 258 13.53 0.32 -9.43
N LEU A 259 13.44 0.10 -8.12
CA LEU A 259 12.20 0.26 -7.37
C LEU A 259 11.71 1.71 -7.40
N ILE A 260 12.60 2.69 -7.26
CA ILE A 260 12.26 4.12 -7.33
C ILE A 260 11.76 4.49 -8.73
N ALA A 261 12.40 3.99 -9.80
CA ALA A 261 11.94 4.23 -11.15
C ALA A 261 10.52 3.68 -11.38
N MET A 262 10.26 2.43 -10.97
CA MET A 262 8.96 1.80 -11.15
C MET A 262 7.87 2.44 -10.27
N SER A 263 8.20 2.83 -9.03
CA SER A 263 7.26 3.51 -8.13
C SER A 263 6.85 4.89 -8.68
N LEU A 264 7.79 5.65 -9.24
CA LEU A 264 7.51 6.92 -9.91
C LEU A 264 6.59 6.73 -11.12
N ILE A 265 6.88 5.76 -11.99
CA ILE A 265 6.04 5.45 -13.16
C ILE A 265 4.61 5.12 -12.73
N SER A 266 4.45 4.24 -11.73
CA SER A 266 3.15 3.87 -11.19
C SER A 266 2.41 5.06 -10.59
N TYR A 267 3.08 5.89 -9.79
CA TYR A 267 2.50 7.08 -9.17
C TYR A 267 2.01 8.10 -10.22
N TYR A 268 2.78 8.35 -11.27
CA TYR A 268 2.35 9.23 -12.36
C TYR A 268 1.19 8.64 -13.17
N SER A 269 1.23 7.34 -13.44
CA SER A 269 0.14 6.60 -14.08
C SER A 269 -1.17 6.73 -13.29
N TYR A 270 -1.11 6.48 -11.98
CA TYR A 270 -2.23 6.66 -11.05
C TYR A 270 -2.79 8.09 -11.11
N LYS A 271 -1.92 9.11 -11.02
CA LYS A 271 -2.34 10.52 -11.03
C LYS A 271 -3.00 10.92 -12.35
N HIS A 272 -2.49 10.42 -13.47
CA HIS A 272 -3.05 10.68 -14.80
C HIS A 272 -4.40 10.00 -14.96
N SER A 273 -4.48 8.71 -14.62
CA SER A 273 -5.71 7.92 -14.65
C SER A 273 -6.80 8.53 -13.78
N ASN A 274 -6.47 8.93 -12.54
CA ASN A 274 -7.46 9.48 -11.62
C ASN A 274 -8.05 10.81 -12.12
N LYS A 275 -7.20 11.69 -12.69
CA LYS A 275 -7.67 12.92 -13.34
C LYS A 275 -8.57 12.65 -14.54
N PHE A 276 -8.25 11.62 -15.32
CA PHE A 276 -9.05 11.21 -16.46
C PHE A 276 -10.43 10.73 -15.99
N ILE A 277 -10.47 9.80 -15.03
CA ILE A 277 -11.72 9.29 -14.44
C ILE A 277 -12.57 10.43 -13.88
N ASP A 278 -11.98 11.34 -13.09
CA ASP A 278 -12.70 12.47 -12.51
C ASP A 278 -13.32 13.40 -13.57
N LYS A 279 -12.69 13.54 -14.74
CA LYS A 279 -13.23 14.31 -15.86
C LYS A 279 -14.48 13.66 -16.46
N PHE A 280 -14.53 12.33 -16.55
CA PHE A 280 -15.68 11.59 -17.07
C PHE A 280 -16.84 11.54 -16.06
N THR A 281 -16.54 11.42 -14.76
CA THR A 281 -17.59 11.42 -13.71
C THR A 281 -18.23 12.80 -13.47
N ARG A 282 -17.69 13.88 -14.05
CA ARG A 282 -18.19 15.26 -13.92
C ARG A 282 -18.88 15.78 -15.19
N LEU A 283 -19.22 14.93 -16.15
CA LEU A 283 -20.09 15.35 -17.25
C LEU A 283 -21.46 15.70 -16.69
N PRO A 284 -22.03 16.86 -17.06
CA PRO A 284 -23.16 17.45 -16.37
C PRO A 284 -24.38 16.54 -16.49
N ASP A 285 -25.05 16.33 -15.36
CA ASP A 285 -26.44 15.90 -15.33
C ASP A 285 -27.22 16.79 -16.31
N GLY A 286 -27.70 16.18 -17.40
CA GLY A 286 -28.59 16.82 -18.37
C GLY A 286 -29.99 17.01 -17.81
#